data_AF-C3MPR7-F1
#
_entry.id   AF-C3MPR7-F1
#
_cell.length_a   1.000
_cell.length_b   1.000
_cell.length_c   1.000
_cell.angle_alpha   90.00
_cell.angle_beta   90.00
_cell.angle_gamma   90.00
#
_symmetry.space_group_name_H-M   'P 1'
#
loop_
_entity.id
_entity.type
_entity.pdbx_description
1 polymer ?
#
loop_
_entity_poly.entity_id
_entity_poly.type
_entity_poly.pdbx_seq_one_letter_code
_entity_poly.pdbx_strand_id
1 'polypeptide(L)'
;MIDKIFEFGLKDIFSSSPAEYVTIKDALEGKLKIRLNNNFYHEIKKDEVERLSGKIPLYLWSLVKIPFIFIKSPDIGEYFISGEQWNRKAISILLGREISNVILNVDVEKLLREYTSLIFIILSSTRSYTEETELSEM
;
A
#
# COMPACT_ATOMS: atom_id res chain seq x y z
N MET A 1 -30.50 -10.00 0.09
CA MET A 1 -30.01 -11.39 0.37
C MET A 1 -28.75 -11.71 -0.44
N ILE A 2 -28.65 -11.20 -1.68
CA ILE A 2 -27.39 -11.08 -2.45
C ILE A 2 -26.36 -10.19 -1.73
N ASP A 3 -26.82 -9.21 -0.95
CA ASP A 3 -25.95 -8.28 -0.19
C ASP A 3 -25.02 -8.99 0.79
N LYS A 4 -25.50 -10.04 1.48
CA LYS A 4 -24.66 -10.78 2.44
C LYS A 4 -23.57 -11.59 1.75
N ILE A 5 -23.84 -12.17 0.58
CA ILE A 5 -22.87 -13.01 -0.14
C ILE A 5 -21.74 -12.16 -0.73
N PHE A 6 -22.06 -10.98 -1.27
CA PHE A 6 -21.04 -10.01 -1.70
C PHE A 6 -20.21 -9.48 -0.52
N GLU A 7 -20.84 -9.25 0.63
CA GLU A 7 -20.15 -8.80 1.84
C GLU A 7 -19.14 -9.83 2.35
N PHE A 8 -19.47 -11.12 2.31
CA PHE A 8 -18.54 -12.19 2.68
C PHE A 8 -17.40 -12.37 1.66
N GLY A 9 -17.70 -12.38 0.36
CA GLY A 9 -16.68 -12.55 -0.68
C GLY A 9 -15.66 -11.41 -0.74
N LEU A 10 -16.07 -10.17 -0.51
CA LEU A 10 -15.15 -9.02 -0.44
C LEU A 10 -14.33 -9.01 0.85
N LYS A 11 -14.92 -9.42 1.99
CA LYS A 11 -14.20 -9.52 3.26
C LYS A 11 -13.01 -10.47 3.19
N ASP A 12 -13.14 -11.58 2.45
CA ASP A 12 -12.04 -12.53 2.30
C ASP A 12 -10.90 -11.96 1.44
N ILE A 13 -11.20 -11.23 0.36
CA ILE A 13 -10.18 -10.59 -0.50
C ILE A 13 -9.40 -9.52 0.26
N PHE A 14 -10.08 -8.72 1.09
CA PHE A 14 -9.44 -7.66 1.88
C PHE A 14 -9.05 -8.11 3.29
N SER A 15 -9.11 -9.41 3.61
CA SER A 15 -8.85 -9.94 4.96
C SER A 15 -7.42 -9.64 5.43
N SER A 16 -6.45 -9.72 4.53
CA SER A 16 -5.04 -9.37 4.78
C SER A 16 -4.72 -7.89 4.58
N SER A 17 -5.73 -7.05 4.32
CA SER A 17 -5.53 -5.59 4.21
C SER A 17 -5.51 -4.92 5.59
N PRO A 18 -4.87 -3.74 5.72
CA PRO A 18 -4.87 -2.96 6.95
C PRO A 18 -6.29 -2.57 7.38
N ALA A 19 -6.63 -2.88 8.63
CA ALA A 19 -7.86 -2.42 9.30
C ALA A 19 -7.64 -1.07 10.00
N GLU A 20 -6.39 -0.79 10.41
CA GLU A 20 -5.97 0.46 11.01
C GLU A 20 -4.69 0.97 10.36
N TYR A 21 -4.49 2.27 10.50
CA TYR A 21 -3.35 2.98 9.91
C TYR A 21 -2.74 3.88 10.96
N VAL A 22 -1.46 4.18 10.79
CA VAL A 22 -0.72 5.15 11.59
C VAL A 22 -0.20 6.27 10.68
N THR A 23 -0.06 7.47 11.20
CA THR A 23 0.60 8.53 10.41
C THR A 23 2.11 8.30 10.34
N ILE A 24 2.80 8.96 9.40
CA ILE A 24 4.28 8.94 9.38
C ILE A 24 4.81 9.44 10.74
N LYS A 25 4.19 10.49 11.30
CA LYS A 25 4.54 11.03 12.61
C LYS A 25 4.40 9.98 13.71
N ASP A 26 3.25 9.30 13.78
CA ASP A 26 2.99 8.24 14.75
C ASP A 26 4.03 7.11 14.66
N ALA A 27 4.39 6.72 13.44
CA ALA A 27 5.37 5.67 13.20
C ALA A 27 6.79 6.10 13.63
N LEU A 28 7.18 7.35 13.40
CA LEU A 28 8.44 7.91 13.91
C LEU A 28 8.48 7.94 15.45
N GLU A 29 7.33 8.15 16.10
CA GLU A 29 7.17 8.08 17.56
C GLU A 29 7.13 6.64 18.10
N GLY A 30 7.21 5.63 17.23
CA GLY A 30 7.34 4.22 17.62
C GLY A 30 6.06 3.39 17.47
N LYS A 31 4.97 3.95 16.93
CA LYS A 31 3.77 3.16 16.58
C LYS A 31 4.00 2.42 15.28
N LEU A 32 4.73 1.31 15.37
CA LEU A 32 5.23 0.53 14.24
C LEU A 32 4.42 -0.76 13.99
N LYS A 33 3.21 -0.86 14.53
CA LYS A 33 2.38 -2.06 14.41
C LYS A 33 0.97 -1.66 14.04
N ILE A 34 0.44 -2.30 13.00
CA ILE A 34 -0.93 -2.11 12.53
C ILE A 34 -1.67 -3.44 12.55
N ARG A 35 -2.96 -3.39 12.82
CA ARG A 35 -3.89 -4.51 12.70
C ARG A 35 -4.45 -4.64 11.29
N LEU A 36 -4.59 -5.88 10.84
CA LEU A 36 -5.21 -6.27 9.58
C LEU A 36 -6.68 -6.65 9.80
N ASN A 37 -7.49 -6.72 8.74
CA ASN A 37 -8.92 -7.06 8.83
C ASN A 37 -9.18 -8.46 9.42
N ASN A 38 -8.25 -9.39 9.23
CA ASN A 38 -8.26 -10.72 9.84
C ASN A 38 -7.76 -10.75 11.31
N ASN A 39 -7.53 -9.59 11.92
CA ASN A 39 -6.98 -9.39 13.28
C ASN A 39 -5.52 -9.85 13.47
N PHE A 40 -4.81 -10.21 12.41
CA PHE A 40 -3.36 -10.33 12.47
C PHE A 40 -2.72 -8.94 12.55
N TYR A 41 -1.42 -8.93 12.83
CA TYR A 41 -0.65 -7.70 12.90
C TYR A 41 0.48 -7.72 11.90
N HIS A 42 0.73 -6.55 11.31
CA HIS A 42 1.88 -6.28 10.47
C HIS A 42 2.79 -5.27 11.16
N GLU A 43 4.09 -5.52 11.11
CA GLU A 43 5.11 -4.64 11.68
C GLU A 43 5.73 -3.77 10.59
N ILE A 44 5.72 -2.47 10.84
CA ILE A 44 6.31 -1.43 10.01
C ILE A 44 7.77 -1.26 10.43
N LYS A 45 8.67 -1.29 9.45
CA LYS A 45 10.09 -1.09 9.70
C LYS A 45 10.42 0.38 9.92
N LYS A 46 11.01 0.70 11.07
CA LYS A 46 11.35 2.07 11.45
C LYS A 46 12.30 2.74 10.45
N ASP A 47 13.29 2.01 9.94
CA ASP A 47 14.26 2.54 8.99
C ASP A 47 13.63 2.94 7.65
N GLU A 48 12.58 2.22 7.21
CA GLU A 48 11.79 2.61 6.04
C GLU A 48 11.00 3.90 6.30
N VAL A 49 10.42 4.04 7.50
CA VAL A 49 9.70 5.26 7.91
C VAL A 49 10.63 6.47 7.96
N GLU A 50 11.83 6.30 8.52
CA GLU A 50 12.84 7.36 8.59
C GLU A 50 13.26 7.80 7.18
N ARG A 51 13.55 6.85 6.27
CA ARG A 51 13.83 7.15 4.85
C ARG A 51 12.66 7.84 4.16
N LEU A 52 11.42 7.42 4.42
CA LEU A 52 10.22 8.03 3.87
C LEU A 52 10.09 9.49 4.34
N SER A 53 10.27 9.71 5.65
CA SER A 53 10.17 11.04 6.27
C SER A 53 11.23 12.01 5.75
N GLY A 54 12.40 11.52 5.36
CA GLY A 54 13.46 12.33 4.74
C GLY A 54 13.11 12.85 3.34
N LYS A 55 12.20 12.19 2.62
CA LYS A 55 11.75 12.62 1.27
C LYS A 55 10.41 13.37 1.29
N ILE A 56 9.57 13.10 2.29
CA ILE A 56 8.23 13.69 2.40
C ILE A 56 8.26 14.96 3.25
N PRO A 57 7.70 16.10 2.76
CA PRO A 57 7.62 17.33 3.54
C PRO A 57 6.92 17.17 4.90
N LEU A 58 7.43 17.88 5.91
CA LEU A 58 6.98 17.79 7.31
C LEU A 58 5.45 17.95 7.48
N TYR A 59 4.82 18.84 6.72
CA TYR A 59 3.38 19.08 6.81
C TYR A 59 2.53 17.86 6.43
N LEU A 60 3.08 16.92 5.66
CA LEU A 60 2.39 15.67 5.30
C LEU A 60 2.53 14.59 6.38
N TRP A 61 3.42 14.74 7.37
CA TRP A 61 3.72 13.65 8.29
C TRP A 61 2.54 13.26 9.18
N SER A 62 1.67 14.21 9.53
CA SER A 62 0.45 13.96 10.31
C SER A 62 -0.79 13.71 9.44
N LEU A 63 -0.62 13.76 8.11
CA LEU A 63 -1.72 13.64 7.14
C LEU A 63 -1.66 12.32 6.38
N VAL A 64 -0.46 11.87 6.02
CA VAL A 64 -0.24 10.62 5.32
C VAL A 64 -0.35 9.47 6.30
N LYS A 65 -1.32 8.59 6.05
CA LYS A 65 -1.54 7.36 6.81
C LYS A 65 -0.88 6.19 6.09
N ILE A 66 0.00 5.48 6.78
CA ILE A 66 0.70 4.30 6.28
C ILE A 66 0.09 3.04 6.90
N PRO A 67 0.12 1.92 6.17
CA PRO A 67 0.83 1.68 4.91
C PRO A 67 0.07 2.20 3.67
N PHE A 68 0.79 2.39 2.57
CA PHE A 68 0.23 2.70 1.26
C PHE A 68 -0.41 1.45 0.66
N ILE A 69 -1.60 1.62 0.07
CA ILE A 69 -2.31 0.51 -0.56
C ILE A 69 -2.33 0.72 -2.06
N PHE A 70 -1.87 -0.28 -2.80
CA PHE A 70 -1.95 -0.32 -4.26
C PHE A 70 -2.88 -1.44 -4.68
N ILE A 71 -3.84 -1.15 -5.55
CA ILE A 71 -4.76 -2.15 -6.10
C ILE A 71 -4.30 -2.44 -7.52
N LYS A 72 -3.91 -3.68 -7.80
CA LYS A 72 -3.53 -4.09 -9.14
C LYS A 72 -4.73 -3.95 -10.09
N SER A 73 -4.54 -3.23 -11.19
CA SER A 73 -5.56 -3.12 -12.22
C SER A 73 -5.80 -4.49 -12.86
N PRO A 74 -7.04 -4.83 -13.27
CA PRO A 74 -7.28 -5.98 -14.14
C PRO A 74 -6.60 -5.83 -15.51
N ASP A 75 -6.31 -4.60 -15.93
CA ASP A 75 -5.54 -4.27 -17.13
C ASP A 75 -4.02 -4.28 -16.86
N ILE A 76 -3.22 -4.48 -17.90
CA ILE A 76 -1.79 -4.81 -17.79
C ILE A 76 -0.98 -3.64 -17.19
N GLY A 77 -0.23 -3.94 -16.12
CA GLY A 77 0.93 -3.15 -15.71
C GLY A 77 0.63 -1.88 -14.92
N GLU A 78 -0.62 -1.66 -14.51
CA GLU A 78 -1.04 -0.48 -13.75
C GLU A 78 -1.57 -0.85 -12.36
N TYR A 79 -1.33 0.04 -11.40
CA TYR A 79 -1.81 -0.07 -10.03
C TYR A 79 -2.50 1.22 -9.60
N PHE A 80 -3.70 1.09 -9.05
CA PHE A 80 -4.43 2.21 -8.47
C PHE A 80 -3.88 2.54 -7.09
N ILE A 81 -3.62 3.83 -6.84
CA ILE A 81 -3.26 4.30 -5.51
C ILE A 81 -4.53 4.46 -4.67
N SER A 82 -4.66 3.62 -3.65
CA SER A 82 -5.71 3.73 -2.65
C SER A 82 -5.29 4.62 -1.48
N GLY A 83 -6.28 5.20 -0.81
CA GLY A 83 -6.10 6.07 0.34
C GLY A 83 -6.51 7.52 0.11
N GLU A 84 -6.09 8.38 1.03
CA GLU A 84 -6.45 9.79 1.04
C GLU A 84 -5.67 10.59 -0.02
N GLN A 85 -6.09 11.83 -0.27
CA GLN A 85 -5.37 12.74 -1.17
C GLN A 85 -3.89 12.94 -0.78
N TRP A 86 -3.59 12.82 0.52
CA TRP A 86 -2.25 12.94 1.06
C TRP A 86 -1.36 11.77 0.68
N ASN A 87 -1.91 10.55 0.66
CA ASN A 87 -1.20 9.37 0.17
C ASN A 87 -0.83 9.53 -1.30
N ARG A 88 -1.77 9.94 -2.15
CA ARG A 88 -1.50 10.21 -3.58
C ARG A 88 -0.41 11.26 -3.74
N LYS A 89 -0.51 12.38 -3.01
CA LYS A 89 0.51 13.44 -3.03
C LYS A 89 1.88 12.94 -2.56
N ALA A 90 1.93 12.10 -1.53
CA ALA A 90 3.18 11.51 -1.07
C ALA A 90 3.81 10.63 -2.15
N ILE A 91 3.04 9.76 -2.82
CA ILE A 91 3.55 8.95 -3.93
C ILE A 91 4.02 9.84 -5.10
N SER A 92 3.31 10.92 -5.42
CA SER A 92 3.75 11.89 -6.44
C SER A 92 5.11 12.50 -6.12
N ILE A 93 5.35 12.85 -4.86
CA ILE A 93 6.63 13.39 -4.39
C ILE A 93 7.73 12.32 -4.50
N LEU A 94 7.45 11.09 -4.06
CA LEU A 94 8.43 9.99 -4.08
C LEU A 94 8.84 9.59 -5.50
N LEU A 95 7.90 9.64 -6.45
CA LEU A 95 8.16 9.31 -7.85
C LEU A 95 8.60 10.52 -8.69
N GLY A 96 8.57 11.74 -8.12
CA GLY A 96 8.98 12.96 -8.82
C GLY A 96 8.09 13.34 -10.00
N ARG A 97 6.82 12.94 -10.01
CA ARG A 97 5.86 13.24 -11.09
C ARG A 97 4.44 13.40 -10.57
N GLU A 98 3.62 14.15 -11.30
CA GLU A 98 2.19 14.22 -11.00
C GLU A 98 1.52 12.87 -11.29
N ILE A 99 0.69 12.43 -10.35
CA ILE A 99 -0.03 11.17 -10.45
C ILE A 99 -1.51 11.47 -10.32
N SER A 100 -2.29 11.01 -11.29
CA SER A 100 -3.73 11.06 -11.24
C SER A 100 -4.25 10.00 -10.27
N ASN A 101 -4.39 8.76 -10.76
CA ASN A 101 -4.94 7.64 -10.00
C ASN A 101 -4.13 6.35 -10.11
N VAL A 102 -3.33 6.20 -11.18
CA VAL A 102 -2.59 4.98 -11.48
C VAL A 102 -1.08 5.21 -11.55
N ILE A 103 -0.33 4.18 -11.19
CA ILE A 103 1.12 4.10 -11.35
C ILE A 103 1.48 2.81 -12.07
N LEU A 104 2.61 2.83 -12.79
CA LEU A 104 3.08 1.68 -13.55
C LEU A 104 3.74 0.65 -12.62
N ASN A 105 3.81 -0.60 -13.07
CA ASN A 105 4.45 -1.69 -12.34
C ASN A 105 5.89 -1.35 -11.95
N VAL A 106 6.66 -0.77 -12.87
CA VAL A 106 8.05 -0.34 -12.60
C VAL A 106 8.17 0.66 -11.44
N ASP A 107 7.14 1.48 -11.23
CA ASP A 107 7.14 2.46 -10.15
C ASP A 107 6.76 1.81 -8.82
N VAL A 108 5.82 0.85 -8.85
CA VAL A 108 5.48 0.03 -7.69
C VAL A 108 6.68 -0.80 -7.24
N GLU A 109 7.39 -1.45 -8.16
CA GLU A 109 8.60 -2.21 -7.84
C GLU A 109 9.69 -1.35 -7.22
N LYS A 110 9.90 -0.13 -7.72
CA LYS A 110 10.83 0.83 -7.10
C LYS A 110 10.42 1.15 -5.65
N LEU A 111 9.14 1.42 -5.42
CA LEU A 111 8.60 1.71 -4.09
C LEU A 111 8.72 0.50 -3.17
N LEU A 112 8.43 -0.71 -3.66
CA LEU A 112 8.56 -1.96 -2.91
C LEU A 112 10.00 -2.23 -2.48
N ARG A 113 10.99 -1.97 -3.35
CA ARG A 113 12.40 -2.16 -3.00
C ARG A 113 12.87 -1.22 -1.89
N GLU A 114 12.27 -0.03 -1.79
CA GLU A 114 12.72 0.99 -0.85
C GLU A 114 11.90 1.03 0.46
N TYR A 115 10.62 0.66 0.40
CA TYR A 115 9.63 0.82 1.48
C TYR A 115 8.71 -0.40 1.62
N THR A 116 9.27 -1.62 1.60
CA THR A 116 8.53 -2.89 1.54
C THR A 116 7.47 -3.03 2.63
N SER A 117 7.79 -2.75 3.89
CA SER A 117 6.86 -2.87 5.02
C SER A 117 5.78 -1.78 5.04
N LEU A 118 5.97 -0.70 4.28
CA LEU A 118 5.03 0.41 4.18
C LEU A 118 4.02 0.25 3.05
N ILE A 119 4.03 -0.88 2.34
CA ILE A 119 3.22 -1.07 1.14
C ILE A 119 2.43 -2.36 1.25
N PHE A 120 1.13 -2.27 0.95
CA PHE A 120 0.24 -3.40 0.75
C PHE A 120 -0.25 -3.38 -0.69
N ILE A 121 -0.08 -4.51 -1.39
CA ILE A 121 -0.59 -4.68 -2.74
C ILE A 121 -1.78 -5.63 -2.69
N ILE A 122 -2.93 -5.14 -3.14
CA ILE A 122 -4.12 -5.97 -3.35
C ILE A 122 -4.03 -6.55 -4.75
N LEU A 123 -3.70 -7.83 -4.80
CA LEU A 123 -3.63 -8.58 -6.05
C LEU A 123 -5.05 -8.94 -6.51
N SER A 124 -5.42 -8.47 -7.70
CA SER A 124 -6.62 -8.94 -8.38
C SER A 124 -6.40 -10.38 -8.84
N SER A 125 -7.11 -11.35 -8.26
CA SER A 125 -7.00 -12.78 -8.59
C SER A 125 -7.55 -13.17 -9.97
N THR A 126 -7.79 -12.19 -10.85
CA THR A 126 -8.41 -12.39 -12.16
C THR A 126 -7.43 -12.84 -13.24
N ARG A 127 -6.10 -12.75 -13.00
CA ARG A 127 -5.09 -13.21 -13.97
C ARG A 127 -3.77 -13.54 -13.29
N SER A 128 -3.37 -14.81 -13.41
CA SER A 128 -2.10 -15.46 -12.99
C SER A 128 -1.52 -15.05 -11.64
N TYR A 129 -1.31 -16.02 -10.76
CA TYR A 129 -0.65 -15.82 -9.47
C TYR A 129 0.66 -15.04 -9.68
N THR A 130 0.73 -13.83 -9.14
CA THR A 130 1.89 -12.95 -9.33
C THR A 130 3.15 -13.57 -8.69
N GLU A 131 2.97 -14.35 -7.62
CA GLU A 131 4.02 -15.19 -7.01
C GLU A 131 4.58 -16.25 -7.98
N GLU A 132 3.75 -16.78 -8.88
CA GLU A 132 4.16 -17.76 -9.90
C GLU A 132 4.87 -17.08 -11.09
N THR A 133 4.58 -15.80 -11.32
CA THR A 133 5.30 -14.97 -12.31
C THR A 133 6.69 -14.59 -11.78
N GLU A 134 6.83 -14.25 -10.50
CA GLU A 134 8.14 -13.97 -9.87
C GLU A 134 9.07 -15.19 -9.98
N LEU A 135 8.58 -16.41 -9.73
CA LEU A 135 9.37 -17.63 -9.91
C LEU A 135 9.72 -17.94 -11.37
N SER A 136 8.98 -17.40 -12.33
CA SER A 136 9.21 -17.60 -13.77
C SER A 136 10.15 -16.56 -14.38
N GLU A 137 10.33 -15.41 -13.72
CA GLU A 137 11.20 -14.30 -14.15
C GLU A 137 12.58 -14.30 -13.47
N MET A 138 12.85 -15.26 -12.57
CA MET A 138 14.16 -15.51 -11.94
C MET A 138 15.03 -16.50 -12.73
#